data_AF-A0A941IDC1-F1
#
_entry.id   AF-A0A941IDC1-F1
#
_cell.length_a   1.000
_cell.length_b   1.000
_cell.length_c   1.000
_cell.angle_alpha   90.00
_cell.angle_beta   90.00
_cell.angle_gamma   90.00
#
_symmetry.space_group_name_H-M   'P 1'
#
loop_
_entity.id
_entity.type
_entity.pdbx_description
1 polymer ?
#
loop_
_entity_poly.entity_id
_entity_poly.type
_entity_poly.pdbx_seq_one_letter_code
_entity_poly.pdbx_strand_id
1 'polypeptide(L)'
;MYLAKTGKFVTLKNSGFTLLEVLVALVIVGTVLGASLRAVASLAQNSSGLRATMMANWSAENRLAQIRLGKEWPEIGERSFPCSQGELNLLCEEHVLSTPNPSFRRVEVLVFDANNIQRRLAKLTQVVPNAP
;
A
#
# COMPACT_ATOMS: atom_id res chain seq x y z
N MET A 1 31.98 65.40 -24.36
CA MET A 1 30.51 65.24 -24.42
C MET A 1 30.17 63.78 -24.13
N TYR A 2 29.92 63.41 -22.88
CA TYR A 2 29.20 62.18 -22.51
C TYR A 2 28.49 62.44 -21.18
N LEU A 3 27.16 62.34 -21.22
CA LEU A 3 26.24 62.73 -20.15
C LEU A 3 26.13 61.63 -19.09
N ALA A 4 26.20 62.06 -17.83
CA ALA A 4 25.73 61.29 -16.69
C ALA A 4 24.21 61.05 -16.81
N LYS A 5 23.76 59.80 -16.75
CA LYS A 5 22.37 59.45 -16.45
C LYS A 5 22.31 58.95 -15.00
N THR A 6 21.85 59.81 -14.13
CA THR A 6 21.45 59.49 -12.75
C THR A 6 20.28 58.51 -12.77
N GLY A 7 20.47 57.34 -12.16
CA GLY A 7 19.42 56.35 -11.94
C GLY A 7 18.36 56.93 -10.99
N LYS A 8 17.14 57.13 -11.49
CA LYS A 8 15.99 57.48 -10.67
C LYS A 8 15.60 56.27 -9.81
N PHE A 9 15.69 56.39 -8.50
CA PHE A 9 15.02 55.47 -7.58
C PHE A 9 13.51 55.64 -7.72
N VAL A 10 12.83 54.61 -8.23
CA VAL A 10 11.37 54.55 -8.25
C VAL A 10 10.91 54.27 -6.83
N THR A 11 10.44 55.29 -6.11
CA THR A 11 9.71 55.11 -4.85
C THR A 11 8.32 54.57 -5.16
N LEU A 12 8.09 53.29 -4.86
CA LEU A 12 6.76 52.67 -4.93
C LEU A 12 5.84 53.32 -3.90
N LYS A 13 4.67 53.76 -4.35
CA LYS A 13 3.62 54.37 -3.52
C LYS A 13 3.12 53.33 -2.51
N ASN A 14 3.08 53.69 -1.23
CA ASN A 14 2.61 52.82 -0.16
C ASN A 14 1.07 52.73 -0.22
N SER A 15 0.55 51.76 -0.98
CA SER A 15 -0.87 51.41 -1.01
C SER A 15 -1.19 50.57 0.21
N GLY A 16 -2.06 51.05 1.10
CA GLY A 16 -2.54 50.27 2.24
C GLY A 16 -3.34 49.05 1.78
N PHE A 17 -3.23 47.94 2.51
CA PHE A 17 -4.02 46.72 2.26
C PHE A 17 -5.51 47.01 2.41
N THR A 18 -6.31 46.59 1.43
CA THR A 18 -7.77 46.67 1.54
C THR A 18 -8.31 45.47 2.33
N LEU A 19 -9.47 45.63 2.96
CA LEU A 19 -10.16 44.53 3.66
C LEU A 19 -10.54 43.40 2.68
N LEU A 20 -10.87 43.75 1.43
CA LEU A 20 -11.14 42.80 0.36
C LEU A 20 -9.92 41.92 0.04
N GLU A 21 -8.73 42.52 -0.02
CA GLU A 21 -7.49 41.84 -0.39
C GLU A 21 -7.08 40.79 0.65
N VAL A 22 -7.20 41.13 1.94
CA VAL A 22 -6.96 40.17 3.04
C VAL A 22 -8.00 39.04 3.00
N LEU A 23 -9.27 39.35 2.73
CA LEU A 23 -10.32 38.34 2.62
C LEU A 23 -10.06 37.38 1.45
N VAL A 24 -9.72 37.90 0.27
CA VAL A 24 -9.37 37.09 -0.90
C VAL A 24 -8.12 36.24 -0.62
N ALA A 25 -7.09 36.81 0.02
CA ALA A 25 -5.90 36.07 0.40
C ALA A 25 -6.22 34.90 1.35
N LEU A 26 -7.04 35.14 2.37
CA LEU A 26 -7.48 34.11 3.30
C LEU A 26 -8.31 33.02 2.62
N VAL A 27 -9.18 33.38 1.67
CA VAL A 27 -9.93 32.41 0.87
C VAL A 27 -8.98 31.53 0.07
N ILE A 28 -8.02 32.11 -0.65
CA ILE A 28 -7.04 31.34 -1.44
C ILE A 28 -6.25 30.40 -0.52
N VAL A 29 -5.69 30.91 0.57
CA VAL A 29 -4.92 30.10 1.53
C VAL A 29 -5.78 28.99 2.13
N GLY A 30 -7.02 29.28 2.51
CA GLY A 30 -7.97 28.30 3.03
C GLY A 30 -8.26 27.18 2.03
N THR A 31 -8.46 27.51 0.76
CA THR A 31 -8.69 26.49 -0.29
C THR A 31 -7.47 25.62 -0.53
N VAL A 32 -6.26 26.20 -0.55
CA VAL A 32 -5.01 25.45 -0.72
C VAL A 32 -4.78 24.50 0.46
N LEU A 33 -4.92 24.98 1.69
CA LEU A 33 -4.80 24.14 2.89
C LEU A 33 -5.82 23.00 2.90
N GLY A 34 -7.08 23.29 2.56
CA GLY A 34 -8.10 22.26 2.43
C GLY A 34 -7.76 21.21 1.38
N ALA A 35 -7.22 21.62 0.22
CA ALA A 35 -6.74 20.70 -0.80
C ALA A 35 -5.55 19.85 -0.33
N SER A 36 -4.57 20.47 0.35
CA SER A 36 -3.41 19.77 0.91
C SER A 36 -3.80 18.73 1.95
N LEU A 37 -4.74 19.05 2.86
CA LEU A 37 -5.23 18.10 3.86
C LEU A 37 -5.90 16.88 3.21
N ARG A 38 -6.70 17.09 2.15
CA ARG A 38 -7.29 15.98 1.39
C ARG A 38 -6.22 15.11 0.72
N ALA A 39 -5.17 15.71 0.18
CA ALA A 39 -4.06 14.96 -0.42
C ALA A 39 -3.34 14.09 0.62
N VAL A 40 -3.07 14.63 1.81
CA VAL A 40 -2.46 13.88 2.93
C VAL A 40 -3.38 12.76 3.41
N ALA A 41 -4.68 13.04 3.56
CA ALA A 41 -5.66 12.02 3.97
C ALA A 41 -5.75 10.87 2.95
N SER A 42 -5.73 11.17 1.66
CA SER A 42 -5.69 10.16 0.58
C SER A 42 -4.44 9.28 0.70
N LEU A 43 -3.26 9.89 0.94
CA LEU A 43 -2.02 9.14 1.13
C LEU A 43 -2.08 8.21 2.35
N ALA A 44 -2.63 8.69 3.47
CA ALA A 44 -2.80 7.88 4.68
C ALA A 44 -3.74 6.69 4.47
N GLN A 45 -4.85 6.88 3.76
CA GLN A 45 -5.78 5.79 3.42
C GLN A 45 -5.09 4.72 2.57
N ASN A 46 -4.32 5.12 1.55
CA ASN A 46 -3.56 4.20 0.70
C ASN A 46 -2.51 3.41 1.49
N SER A 47 -1.89 4.03 2.51
CA SER A 47 -0.92 3.37 3.39
C SER A 47 -1.51 2.18 4.14
N SER A 48 -2.76 2.29 4.61
CA SER A 48 -3.44 1.19 5.32
C SER A 48 -3.66 -0.04 4.42
N GLY A 49 -4.05 0.18 3.15
CA GLY A 49 -4.23 -0.87 2.17
C GLY A 49 -2.90 -1.56 1.84
N LEU A 50 -1.84 -0.78 1.63
CA LEU A 50 -0.50 -1.30 1.38
C LEU A 50 0.00 -2.16 2.54
N ARG A 51 -0.20 -1.70 3.78
CA ARG A 51 0.15 -2.45 4.99
C ARG A 51 -0.58 -3.79 5.05
N ALA A 52 -1.88 -3.81 4.75
CA ALA A 52 -2.65 -5.06 4.73
C ALA A 52 -2.10 -6.06 3.70
N THR A 53 -1.78 -5.61 2.48
CA THR A 53 -1.16 -6.45 1.45
C THR A 53 0.23 -6.95 1.85
N MET A 54 1.07 -6.11 2.47
CA MET A 54 2.39 -6.54 2.98
C MET A 54 2.26 -7.65 4.03
N MET A 55 1.34 -7.49 4.98
CA MET A 55 1.10 -8.48 6.05
C MET A 55 0.49 -9.78 5.50
N ALA A 56 -0.36 -9.67 4.47
CA ALA A 56 -0.88 -10.82 3.75
C ALA A 56 0.24 -11.59 3.02
N ASN A 57 1.16 -10.90 2.35
CA ASN A 57 2.34 -11.54 1.74
C ASN A 57 3.19 -12.25 2.79
N TRP A 58 3.45 -11.60 3.94
CA TRP A 58 4.23 -12.24 5.01
C TRP A 58 3.54 -13.51 5.54
N SER A 59 2.21 -13.50 5.67
CA SER A 59 1.45 -14.70 6.06
C SER A 59 1.62 -15.84 5.06
N ALA A 60 1.53 -15.54 3.76
CA ALA A 60 1.73 -16.52 2.71
C ALA A 60 3.17 -17.04 2.67
N GLU A 61 4.16 -16.17 2.79
CA GLU A 61 5.58 -16.53 2.87
C GLU A 61 5.86 -17.41 4.08
N ASN A 62 5.31 -17.08 5.26
CA ASN A 62 5.45 -17.89 6.46
C ASN A 62 4.91 -19.30 6.25
N ARG A 63 3.74 -19.45 5.62
CA ARG A 63 3.18 -20.78 5.34
C ARG A 63 4.05 -21.56 4.36
N LEU A 64 4.48 -20.93 3.28
CA LEU A 64 5.37 -21.55 2.29
C LEU A 64 6.72 -21.93 2.89
N ALA A 65 7.26 -21.10 3.78
CA ALA A 65 8.49 -21.37 4.53
C ALA A 65 8.31 -22.55 5.49
N GLN A 66 7.18 -22.65 6.20
CA GLN A 66 6.87 -23.80 7.06
C GLN A 66 6.89 -25.12 6.26
N ILE A 67 6.28 -25.15 5.07
CA ILE A 67 6.28 -26.32 4.19
C ILE A 67 7.72 -26.68 3.78
N ARG A 68 8.54 -25.69 3.40
CA ARG A 68 9.95 -25.91 3.01
C ARG A 68 10.78 -26.44 4.16
N LEU A 69 10.71 -25.78 5.32
CA LEU A 69 11.54 -26.09 6.48
C LEU A 69 11.13 -27.41 7.13
N GLY A 70 9.83 -27.70 7.15
CA GLY A 70 9.29 -28.96 7.64
C GLY A 70 9.46 -30.13 6.67
N LYS A 71 9.93 -29.88 5.44
CA LYS A 71 9.93 -30.86 4.34
C LYS A 71 8.56 -31.54 4.19
N GLU A 72 7.49 -30.77 4.37
CA GLU A 72 6.12 -31.28 4.32
C GLU A 72 5.81 -31.72 2.89
N TRP A 73 5.16 -32.88 2.74
CA TRP A 73 4.59 -33.33 1.48
C TRP A 73 3.06 -33.13 1.51
N PRO A 74 2.58 -31.89 1.26
CA PRO A 74 1.20 -31.51 1.55
C PRO A 74 0.23 -32.26 0.63
N GLU A 75 -0.85 -32.79 1.20
CA GLU A 75 -1.88 -33.53 0.47
C GLU A 75 -2.59 -32.65 -0.57
N ILE A 76 -3.01 -33.25 -1.69
CA ILE A 76 -3.75 -32.56 -2.74
C ILE A 76 -5.13 -32.19 -2.21
N GLY A 77 -5.54 -30.95 -2.43
CA GLY A 77 -6.83 -30.44 -1.97
C GLY A 77 -6.76 -28.96 -1.62
N GLU A 78 -7.82 -28.50 -0.99
CA GLU A 78 -7.96 -27.11 -0.53
C GLU A 78 -8.22 -27.12 0.97
N ARG A 79 -7.51 -26.27 1.71
CA ARG A 79 -7.74 -26.07 3.14
C ARG A 79 -7.66 -24.60 3.50
N SER A 80 -8.59 -24.17 4.34
CA SER A 80 -8.67 -22.80 4.85
C SER A 80 -8.35 -22.77 6.34
N PHE A 81 -7.56 -21.79 6.77
CA PHE A 81 -7.16 -21.63 8.17
C PHE A 81 -6.88 -20.15 8.50
N PRO A 82 -7.09 -19.73 9.76
CA PRO A 82 -6.75 -18.38 10.19
C PRO A 82 -5.23 -18.16 10.18
N CYS A 83 -4.78 -17.02 9.65
CA CYS A 83 -3.35 -16.68 9.55
C CYS A 83 -3.10 -15.20 9.89
N SER A 84 -3.78 -14.70 10.91
CA SER A 84 -3.72 -13.30 11.35
C SER A 84 -2.31 -12.81 11.64
N GLN A 85 -2.05 -11.54 11.33
CA GLN A 85 -0.78 -10.85 11.61
C GLN A 85 -1.02 -9.61 12.47
N GLY A 86 -0.63 -9.69 13.73
CA GLY A 86 -0.94 -8.66 14.72
C GLY A 86 -2.46 -8.46 14.83
N GLU A 87 -2.93 -7.24 14.58
CA GLU A 87 -4.36 -6.88 14.62
C GLU A 87 -5.11 -7.17 13.31
N LEU A 88 -4.41 -7.58 12.25
CA LEU A 88 -5.05 -7.91 10.97
C LEU A 88 -5.57 -9.34 11.00
N ASN A 89 -6.89 -9.46 10.99
CA ASN A 89 -7.58 -10.74 10.84
C ASN A 89 -7.52 -11.18 9.37
N LEU A 90 -6.74 -12.24 9.13
CA LEU A 90 -6.50 -12.78 7.79
C LEU A 90 -6.93 -14.24 7.72
N LEU A 91 -7.50 -14.63 6.59
CA LEU A 91 -7.85 -16.01 6.28
C LEU A 91 -6.94 -16.50 5.15
N CYS A 92 -6.23 -17.60 5.38
CA CYS A 92 -5.38 -18.22 4.38
C CYS A 92 -6.09 -19.43 3.78
N GLU A 93 -6.04 -19.56 2.46
CA GLU A 93 -6.46 -20.75 1.73
C GLU A 93 -5.24 -21.34 1.03
N GLU A 94 -4.94 -22.59 1.33
CA GLU A 94 -3.88 -23.37 0.69
C GLU A 94 -4.51 -24.32 -0.32
N HIS A 95 -4.12 -24.19 -1.57
CA HIS A 95 -4.55 -25.05 -2.68
C HIS A 95 -3.35 -25.84 -3.15
N VAL A 96 -3.42 -27.16 -2.98
CA VAL A 96 -2.37 -28.08 -3.38
C VAL A 96 -2.83 -28.82 -4.63
N LEU A 97 -2.12 -28.59 -5.72
CA LEU A 97 -2.44 -29.10 -7.05
C LEU A 97 -1.38 -30.12 -7.47
N SER A 98 -1.83 -31.18 -8.14
CA SER A 98 -0.92 -32.09 -8.83
C SER A 98 -0.22 -31.38 -9.99
N THR A 99 0.98 -31.84 -10.33
CA THR A 99 1.68 -31.41 -11.53
C THR A 99 1.87 -32.62 -12.47
N PRO A 100 2.20 -32.41 -13.75
CA PRO A 100 2.49 -33.53 -14.66
C PRO A 100 3.62 -34.45 -14.17
N ASN A 101 4.55 -33.93 -13.36
CA ASN A 101 5.56 -34.73 -12.71
C ASN A 101 5.08 -35.14 -11.30
N PRO A 102 4.85 -36.43 -11.00
CA PRO A 102 4.33 -36.88 -9.71
C PRO A 102 5.27 -36.60 -8.53
N SER A 103 6.56 -36.35 -8.80
CA SER A 103 7.54 -35.94 -7.78
C SER A 103 7.40 -34.47 -7.37
N PHE A 104 6.48 -33.70 -7.96
CA PHE A 104 6.24 -32.31 -7.61
C PHE A 104 4.76 -32.01 -7.40
N ARG A 105 4.47 -31.18 -6.39
CA ARG A 105 3.16 -30.58 -6.15
C ARG A 105 3.27 -29.06 -6.24
N ARG A 106 2.24 -28.41 -6.80
CA ARG A 106 2.13 -26.95 -6.79
C ARG A 106 1.26 -26.53 -5.63
N VAL A 107 1.82 -25.77 -4.70
CA VAL A 107 1.11 -25.20 -3.56
C VAL A 107 0.86 -23.73 -3.86
N GLU A 108 -0.39 -23.32 -3.77
CA GLU A 108 -0.83 -21.93 -3.86
C GLU A 108 -1.38 -21.50 -2.51
N VAL A 109 -0.87 -20.40 -1.95
CA VAL A 109 -1.37 -19.81 -0.71
C VAL A 109 -2.02 -18.48 -1.06
N LEU A 110 -3.33 -18.42 -0.91
CA LEU A 110 -4.15 -17.23 -1.09
C LEU A 110 -4.46 -16.66 0.29
N VAL A 111 -4.42 -15.34 0.42
CA VAL A 111 -4.71 -14.65 1.69
C VAL A 111 -5.78 -13.61 1.47
N PHE A 112 -6.81 -13.68 2.30
CA PHE A 112 -8.00 -12.85 2.23
C PHE A 112 -8.17 -12.04 3.51
N ASP A 113 -8.88 -10.93 3.40
CA ASP A 113 -9.39 -10.20 4.55
C ASP A 113 -10.50 -11.04 5.20
N ALA A 114 -10.36 -11.39 6.48
CA ALA A 114 -11.35 -12.23 7.16
C ALA A 114 -12.73 -11.55 7.26
N ASN A 115 -12.77 -10.22 7.23
CA ASN A 115 -14.03 -9.46 7.24
C ASN A 115 -14.68 -9.39 5.85
N ASN A 116 -13.91 -9.67 4.78
CA ASN A 116 -14.40 -9.66 3.41
C ASN A 116 -13.61 -10.67 2.55
N ILE A 117 -14.11 -11.91 2.50
CA ILE A 117 -13.48 -13.03 1.80
C ILE A 117 -13.42 -12.80 0.28
N GLN A 118 -14.19 -11.87 -0.28
CA GLN A 118 -14.07 -11.50 -1.70
C GLN A 118 -12.79 -10.69 -1.99
N ARG A 119 -12.22 -10.06 -0.96
CA ARG A 119 -11.01 -9.24 -1.06
C ARG A 119 -9.77 -10.09 -0.84
N ARG A 120 -9.21 -10.63 -1.93
CA ARG A 120 -7.89 -11.26 -1.91
C ARG A 120 -6.78 -10.21 -1.79
N LEU A 121 -5.97 -10.32 -0.74
CA LEU A 121 -4.87 -9.39 -0.45
C LEU A 121 -3.54 -9.87 -1.02
N ALA A 122 -3.31 -11.19 -1.05
CA ALA A 122 -2.11 -11.80 -1.59
C ALA A 122 -2.38 -13.17 -2.22
N LYS A 123 -1.51 -13.58 -3.14
CA LYS A 123 -1.44 -14.95 -3.66
C LYS A 123 0.01 -15.27 -3.97
N LEU A 124 0.56 -16.30 -3.32
CA LEU A 124 1.87 -16.84 -3.62
C LEU A 124 1.77 -18.27 -4.10
N THR A 125 2.70 -18.68 -4.95
CA THR A 125 2.73 -20.01 -5.53
C THR A 125 4.14 -20.57 -5.43
N GLN A 126 4.22 -21.84 -5.09
CA GLN A 126 5.47 -22.55 -4.97
C GLN A 126 5.33 -23.99 -5.46
N VAL A 127 6.38 -24.50 -6.09
CA VAL A 127 6.51 -25.93 -6.38
C VAL A 127 7.28 -26.60 -5.24
N VAL A 128 6.72 -27.67 -4.69
CA VAL A 128 7.30 -28.47 -3.62
C VAL A 128 7.72 -29.82 -4.20
N PRO A 129 9.00 -30.24 -4.04
CA PRO A 129 9.46 -31.56 -4.43
C PRO A 129 9.12 -32.62 -3.37
N ASN A 130 8.88 -33.85 -3.80
CA ASN A 130 8.83 -35.03 -2.94
C ASN A 130 10.27 -35.42 -2.60
N ALA A 131 10.83 -34.82 -1.55
CA ALA A 131 12.17 -35.17 -1.09
C ALA A 131 12.08 -36.36 -0.10
N PRO A 132 12.91 -37.40 -0.26
CA PRO A 132 13.07 -38.44 0.76
C PRO A 132 13.79 -37.91 2.02
#